data_AF-A0A958KCS7-F1
#
_entry.id   AF-A0A958KCS7-F1
#
_cell.length_a   1.000
_cell.length_b   1.000
_cell.length_c   1.000
_cell.angle_alpha   90.00
_cell.angle_beta   90.00
_cell.angle_gamma   90.00
#
_symmetry.space_group_name_H-M   'P 1'
#
loop_
_entity.id
_entity.type
_entity.pdbx_description
1 polymer ?
#
loop_
_entity_poly.entity_id
_entity_poly.type
_entity_poly.pdbx_seq_one_letter_code
_entity_poly.pdbx_strand_id
1 'polypeptide(L)' 'MVKEPVMQNATKPNANRVDKLSKQHRVFIERQNNCALCSTQLEISVVTYLEDYTLREEAKCPHCNLITRVKDHKMH' A
#
# COMPACT_ATOMS: atom_id res chain seq x y z
N MET A 1 24.75 49.54 -4.18
CA MET A 1 24.87 48.28 -4.94
C MET A 1 24.19 47.18 -4.12
N VAL A 2 22.94 46.86 -4.42
CA VAL A 2 22.19 45.79 -3.75
C VAL A 2 22.00 44.69 -4.79
N LYS A 3 22.56 43.50 -4.55
CA LYS A 3 22.42 42.34 -5.44
C LYS A 3 21.15 41.58 -5.07
N GLU A 4 20.30 41.33 -6.06
CA GLU A 4 19.10 40.50 -5.95
C GLU A 4 19.48 39.00 -5.82
N PRO A 5 18.72 38.20 -5.05
CA PRO A 5 18.87 36.76 -5.05
C PRO A 5 18.14 36.11 -6.23
N VAL A 6 18.90 35.39 -7.05
CA VAL A 6 18.42 34.54 -8.15
C VAL A 6 17.58 33.40 -7.57
N MET A 7 16.27 33.42 -7.80
CA MET A 7 15.38 32.32 -7.45
C MET A 7 15.51 31.15 -8.45
N GLN A 8 15.42 29.95 -7.88
CA GLN A 8 15.86 28.68 -8.43
C GLN A 8 14.95 28.18 -9.57
N ASN A 9 15.57 27.65 -10.62
CA ASN A 9 14.88 26.99 -11.73
C ASN A 9 14.16 25.72 -11.25
N ALA A 10 12.84 25.75 -11.22
CA ALA A 10 12.02 24.55 -11.01
C ALA A 10 12.10 23.65 -12.27
N THR A 11 12.95 22.63 -12.22
CA THR A 11 12.95 21.55 -13.22
C THR A 11 11.63 20.81 -13.18
N LYS A 12 10.83 20.95 -14.24
CA LYS A 12 9.58 20.22 -14.43
C LYS A 12 9.84 18.70 -14.37
N PRO A 13 9.01 17.91 -13.65
CA PRO A 13 9.19 16.47 -13.59
C PRO A 13 8.99 15.85 -14.99
N ASN A 14 9.96 15.05 -15.42
CA ASN A 14 9.95 14.35 -16.69
C ASN A 14 8.79 13.34 -16.73
N ALA A 15 7.78 13.58 -17.57
CA ALA A 15 6.53 12.82 -17.65
C ALA A 15 6.75 11.30 -17.80
N ASN A 16 7.79 10.90 -18.53
CA ASN A 16 8.16 9.49 -18.73
C ASN A 16 8.55 8.77 -17.43
N ARG A 17 9.12 9.51 -16.47
CA ARG A 17 9.50 8.98 -15.15
C ARG A 17 8.27 8.81 -14.24
N VAL A 18 7.30 9.72 -14.35
CA VAL A 18 6.05 9.66 -13.59
C VAL A 18 5.21 8.45 -14.02
N ASP A 19 5.13 8.18 -15.33
CA ASP A 19 4.40 7.03 -15.87
C ASP A 19 5.04 5.68 -15.55
N LYS A 20 6.37 5.62 -15.46
CA LYS A 20 7.06 4.39 -15.06
C LYS A 20 6.87 4.09 -13.56
N LEU A 21 6.94 5.12 -12.73
CA LEU A 21 6.67 5.01 -11.28
C LEU A 21 5.23 4.59 -11.03
N SER A 22 4.26 5.12 -11.79
CA SER A 22 2.85 4.74 -11.65
C SER A 22 2.60 3.26 -12.00
N LYS A 23 3.25 2.74 -13.05
CA LYS A 23 3.16 1.30 -13.42
C LYS A 23 3.77 0.38 -12.36
N GLN A 24 4.97 0.70 -11.87
CA GLN A 24 5.62 -0.11 -10.83
C GLN A 24 4.83 -0.11 -9.54
N HIS A 25 4.28 1.04 -9.15
CA HIS A 25 3.42 1.18 -7.99
C HIS A 25 2.13 0.35 -8.11
N ARG A 26 1.51 0.34 -9.29
CA ARG A 26 0.30 -0.47 -9.53
C ARG A 26 0.57 -1.97 -9.40
N VAL A 27 1.66 -2.46 -10.01
CA VAL A 27 2.07 -3.87 -9.90
C VAL A 27 2.40 -4.23 -8.45
N PHE A 28 3.01 -3.32 -7.69
CA PHE A 28 3.27 -3.52 -6.28
C PHE A 28 1.97 -3.65 -5.48
N ILE A 29 1.00 -2.75 -5.67
CA ILE A 29 -0.32 -2.81 -5.03
C ILE A 29 -1.03 -4.12 -5.38
N GLU A 30 -1.04 -4.49 -6.67
CA GLU A 30 -1.66 -5.74 -7.13
C GLU A 30 -1.07 -6.94 -6.37
N ARG A 31 0.26 -7.02 -6.26
CA ARG A 31 0.94 -8.12 -5.56
C ARG A 31 0.70 -8.16 -4.04
N GLN A 32 0.36 -7.05 -3.41
CA GLN A 32 0.08 -7.04 -1.96
C GLN A 32 -1.20 -7.80 -1.59
N ASN A 33 -2.07 -8.09 -2.57
CA ASN A 33 -3.33 -8.80 -2.35
C ASN A 33 -3.27 -10.27 -2.77
N ASN A 34 -2.08 -10.81 -3.02
CA ASN A 34 -1.87 -12.19 -3.45
C ASN A 34 -1.02 -12.97 -2.43
N CYS A 35 -1.28 -14.27 -2.33
CA CYS A 35 -0.51 -15.19 -1.51
C CYS A 35 0.93 -15.27 -2.02
N ALA A 36 1.90 -15.13 -1.11
CA ALA A 36 3.32 -15.19 -1.46
C ALA A 36 3.77 -16.57 -1.99
N LEU A 37 3.00 -17.64 -1.71
CA LEU A 37 3.36 -19.01 -2.09
C LEU A 37 2.74 -19.42 -3.44
N CYS A 38 1.44 -19.21 -3.60
CA CYS A 38 0.70 -19.68 -4.77
C CYS A 38 0.18 -18.57 -5.68
N SER A 39 0.40 -17.30 -5.31
CA SER A 39 -0.14 -16.12 -6.01
C SER A 39 -1.67 -16.05 -6.08
N THR A 40 -2.41 -16.93 -5.40
CA THR A 40 -3.88 -16.82 -5.28
C THR A 40 -4.26 -15.53 -4.56
N GLN A 41 -5.34 -14.88 -5.00
CA GLN A 41 -5.86 -13.70 -4.31
C GLN A 41 -6.27 -14.02 -2.87
N LEU A 42 -5.94 -13.14 -1.95
CA LEU A 42 -6.24 -13.29 -0.53
C LEU A 42 -7.70 -12.90 -0.25
N GLU A 43 -8.36 -13.70 0.57
CA GLU A 43 -9.67 -13.39 1.13
C GLU A 43 -9.46 -12.54 2.39
N ILE A 44 -9.98 -11.32 2.37
CA ILE A 44 -9.87 -10.39 3.50
C ILE A 44 -11.19 -10.40 4.26
N SER A 45 -11.15 -10.61 5.57
CA SER A 45 -12.32 -10.60 6.43
C SER A 45 -12.05 -9.87 7.75
N VAL A 46 -13.10 -9.30 8.32
CA VAL A 46 -13.07 -8.74 9.68
C VAL A 46 -13.48 -9.85 10.63
N VAL A 47 -12.58 -10.20 11.56
CA VAL A 47 -12.76 -11.39 12.40
C VAL A 47 -13.38 -11.03 13.75
N THR A 48 -13.03 -9.87 14.31
CA THR A 48 -13.57 -9.42 15.60
C THR A 48 -13.63 -7.91 15.71
N TYR A 49 -14.69 -7.41 16.33
CA TYR A 49 -14.66 -6.16 17.09
C TYR A 49 -14.23 -6.51 18.51
N LEU A 50 -13.01 -6.15 18.88
CA LEU A 50 -12.49 -6.34 20.22
C LEU A 50 -13.06 -5.28 21.17
N GLU A 51 -13.04 -5.58 22.47
CA GLU A 51 -13.18 -4.58 23.51
C GLU A 51 -12.12 -3.48 23.27
N ASP A 52 -12.45 -2.20 23.55
CA ASP A 52 -11.62 -1.01 23.26
C ASP A 52 -11.63 -0.48 21.82
N TYR A 53 -12.75 -0.55 21.11
CA TYR A 53 -12.92 0.07 19.78
C TYR A 53 -11.86 -0.37 18.75
N THR A 54 -11.41 -1.62 18.86
CA THR A 54 -10.38 -2.18 17.99
C THR A 54 -11.00 -3.19 17.02
N LEU A 55 -10.75 -3.03 15.73
CA LEU A 55 -11.22 -3.92 14.65
C LEU A 55 -10.05 -4.75 14.13
N ARG A 56 -10.19 -6.08 14.12
CA ARG A 56 -9.19 -7.00 13.60
C ARG A 56 -9.56 -7.48 12.20
N GLU A 57 -8.69 -7.19 11.24
CA GLU A 57 -8.76 -7.64 9.86
C GLU A 57 -7.74 -8.76 9.62
N GLU A 58 -8.16 -9.84 8.97
CA GLU A 58 -7.29 -10.93 8.56
C GLU A 58 -7.36 -11.15 7.05
N ALA A 59 -6.22 -11.44 6.43
CA ALA A 59 -6.15 -11.88 5.04
C ALA A 59 -5.69 -13.33 4.99
N LYS A 60 -6.51 -14.19 4.40
CA LYS A 60 -6.29 -15.65 4.31
C LYS A 60 -6.16 -16.08 2.86
N CYS A 61 -5.25 -17.00 2.59
CA CYS A 61 -5.20 -17.68 1.30
C CYS A 61 -6.15 -18.90 1.31
N PRO A 62 -7.15 -18.98 0.42
CA PRO A 62 -8.09 -20.10 0.40
C PRO A 62 -7.43 -21.41 -0.09
N HIS A 63 -6.39 -21.33 -0.91
CA HIS A 63 -5.69 -22.50 -1.45
C HIS A 63 -4.70 -23.10 -0.44
N CYS A 64 -3.86 -22.26 0.16
CA CYS A 64 -2.82 -22.73 1.08
C CYS A 64 -3.32 -22.82 2.53
N ASN A 65 -4.55 -22.36 2.80
CA ASN A 65 -5.18 -22.33 4.12
C ASN A 65 -4.31 -21.65 5.20
N LEU A 66 -3.60 -20.59 4.82
CA LEU A 66 -2.71 -19.83 5.70
C LEU A 66 -3.14 -18.37 5.81
N ILE A 67 -2.97 -17.80 7.00
CA ILE A 67 -3.20 -16.38 7.27
C ILE A 67 -1.91 -15.63 6.93
N THR A 68 -1.96 -14.78 5.91
CA THR A 68 -0.80 -14.02 5.43
C THR A 68 -0.63 -12.68 6.12
N ARG A 69 -1.73 -12.08 6.59
CA ARG A 69 -1.75 -10.75 7.18
C ARG A 69 -2.79 -10.69 8.30
N VAL A 70 -2.40 -10.07 9.40
CA VAL A 70 -3.31 -9.65 10.47
C VAL A 70 -3.05 -8.17 10.71
N LYS A 71 -4.11 -7.37 10.78
CA LYS A 71 -4.00 -5.94 11.05
C LYS A 71 -5.09 -5.52 12.03
N ASP A 72 -4.65 -4.89 13.11
CA ASP A 72 -5.55 -4.32 14.11
C ASP A 72 -5.70 -2.82 13.87
N HIS A 73 -6.94 -2.35 13.91
CA HIS A 73 -7.33 -0.97 13.69
C HIS A 73 -7.97 -0.42 14.94
N LYS A 74 -7.32 0.53 15.61
CA LYS A 74 -7.91 1.23 16.75
C LYS A 74 -8.69 2.46 16.26
N MET A 75 -9.97 2.54 16.59
CA MET A 75 -10.73 3.78 16.41
C MET A 75 -10.37 4.75 17.55
N HIS A 76 -10.01 5.99 17.17
CA HIS A 76 -9.67 7.10 18.06
C HIS A 76 -10.82 8.11 18.14
#